data_AF-A0A5G2RBH6-F1
#
_entry.id   AF-A0A5G2RBH6-F1
#
_cell.length_a   1.000
_cell.length_b   1.000
_cell.length_c   1.000
_cell.angle_alpha   90.00
_cell.angle_beta   90.00
_cell.angle_gamma   90.00
#
_symmetry.space_group_name_H-M   'P 1'
#
loop_
_entity.id
_entity.type
_entity.pdbx_description
1 polymer ?
#
loop_
_entity_poly.entity_id
_entity_poly.type
_entity_poly.pdbx_seq_one_letter_code
_entity_poly.pdbx_strand_id
1 'polypeptide(L)'
;AKYLAQIIVMGVQVVGRAFARALRQEFAASRAAADARGRAGHQSAAASNLSGLSLQEAQQILNVSKLSPEEIQKNYEHLFKVNDKSVGGSFYLQSKVVRAKERLEEELRIQAQEENVSYDRKRHLEPVKILTSWNVQQQTNNNNTYTGPWGPGLS
;
A
#
# COMPACT_ATOMS: atom_id res chain seq x y z
N ALA A 1 -18.29 -41.63 32.26
CA ALA A 1 -17.43 -41.34 31.09
C ALA A 1 -18.12 -40.50 30.00
N LYS A 2 -19.33 -40.86 29.52
CA LYS A 2 -20.00 -40.18 28.37
C LYS A 2 -20.26 -38.67 28.54
N TYR A 3 -20.64 -38.21 29.74
CA TYR A 3 -21.00 -36.80 29.97
C TYR A 3 -19.79 -35.83 30.01
N LEU A 4 -18.64 -36.26 30.56
CA LEU A 4 -17.42 -35.43 30.58
C LEU A 4 -16.88 -35.20 29.17
N ALA A 5 -16.90 -36.24 28.33
CA ALA A 5 -16.46 -36.13 26.93
C ALA A 5 -17.33 -35.14 26.14
N GLN A 6 -18.64 -35.12 26.36
CA GLN A 6 -19.55 -34.17 25.72
C GLN A 6 -19.30 -32.72 26.16
N ILE A 7 -19.05 -32.49 27.45
CA ILE A 7 -18.73 -31.16 27.98
C ILE A 7 -17.42 -30.62 27.39
N ILE A 8 -16.39 -31.46 27.28
CA ILE A 8 -15.10 -31.09 26.70
C ILE A 8 -15.25 -30.76 25.21
N VAL A 9 -15.97 -31.59 24.44
CA VAL A 9 -16.18 -31.37 22.99
C VAL A 9 -16.97 -30.08 22.74
N MET A 10 -18.01 -29.81 23.52
CA MET A 10 -18.78 -28.56 23.39
C MET A 10 -17.94 -27.33 23.76
N GLY A 11 -17.11 -27.41 24.82
CA GLY A 11 -16.22 -26.32 25.23
C GLY A 11 -15.21 -25.95 24.14
N VAL A 12 -14.59 -26.94 23.50
CA VAL A 12 -13.62 -26.73 22.41
C VAL A 12 -14.28 -26.12 21.17
N GLN A 13 -15.51 -26.50 20.84
CA GLN A 13 -16.21 -25.94 19.67
C GLN A 13 -16.59 -24.47 19.84
N VAL A 14 -16.98 -24.05 21.05
CA VAL A 14 -17.39 -22.66 21.32
C VAL A 14 -16.17 -21.74 21.36
N VAL A 15 -15.13 -22.10 22.12
CA VAL A 15 -13.90 -21.30 22.23
C VAL A 15 -13.13 -21.31 20.90
N GLY A 16 -13.02 -22.46 20.24
CA GLY A 16 -12.33 -22.60 18.96
C GLY A 16 -12.98 -21.78 17.83
N ARG A 17 -14.32 -21.72 17.78
CA ARG A 17 -15.03 -20.89 16.78
C ARG A 17 -14.89 -19.40 17.06
N ALA A 18 -14.89 -18.98 18.33
CA ALA A 18 -14.67 -17.58 18.69
C ALA A 18 -13.24 -17.13 18.36
N PHE A 19 -12.25 -17.94 18.71
CA PHE A 19 -10.84 -17.68 18.39
C PHE A 19 -10.59 -17.69 16.87
N ALA A 20 -11.15 -18.66 16.14
CA ALA A 20 -11.04 -18.71 14.67
C ALA A 20 -11.76 -17.53 13.98
N ARG A 21 -12.83 -16.98 14.56
CA ARG A 21 -13.52 -15.79 14.04
C ARG A 21 -12.73 -14.52 14.31
N ALA A 22 -12.14 -14.36 15.50
CA ALA A 22 -11.27 -13.25 15.83
C ALA A 22 -10.02 -13.23 14.93
N LEU A 23 -9.35 -14.38 14.78
CA LEU A 23 -8.21 -14.51 13.87
C LEU A 23 -8.63 -14.28 12.41
N ARG A 24 -9.75 -14.87 11.94
CA ARG A 24 -10.21 -14.61 10.55
C ARG A 24 -10.47 -13.15 10.27
N GLN A 25 -11.01 -12.39 11.22
CA GLN A 25 -11.31 -10.97 11.01
C GLN A 25 -10.02 -10.15 10.88
N GLU A 26 -9.02 -10.42 11.71
CA GLU A 26 -7.73 -9.75 11.65
C GLU A 26 -6.92 -10.14 10.41
N PHE A 27 -6.92 -11.43 10.05
CA PHE A 27 -6.25 -11.92 8.84
C PHE A 27 -6.97 -11.49 7.56
N ALA A 28 -8.30 -11.50 7.50
CA ALA A 28 -9.04 -11.09 6.30
C ALA A 28 -8.96 -9.57 6.08
N ALA A 29 -9.02 -8.77 7.13
CA ALA A 29 -8.82 -7.32 7.03
C ALA A 29 -7.38 -6.98 6.63
N SER A 30 -6.39 -7.67 7.22
CA SER A 30 -4.98 -7.51 6.85
C SER A 30 -4.70 -7.96 5.42
N ARG A 31 -5.35 -9.03 4.95
CA ARG A 31 -5.18 -9.56 3.59
C ARG A 31 -5.88 -8.70 2.56
N ALA A 32 -7.07 -8.18 2.83
CA ALA A 32 -7.74 -7.21 1.96
C ALA A 32 -6.96 -5.89 1.84
N ALA A 33 -6.32 -5.43 2.92
CA ALA A 33 -5.45 -4.26 2.90
C ALA A 33 -4.10 -4.53 2.19
N ALA A 34 -3.57 -5.75 2.29
CA ALA A 34 -2.37 -6.18 1.57
C ALA A 34 -2.62 -6.38 0.07
N ASP A 35 -3.77 -6.96 -0.29
CA ASP A 35 -4.20 -7.16 -1.68
C ASP A 35 -4.52 -5.81 -2.36
N ALA A 36 -5.07 -4.84 -1.61
CA ALA A 36 -5.24 -3.46 -2.08
C ALA A 36 -3.91 -2.69 -2.24
N ARG A 37 -2.84 -3.12 -1.54
CA ARG A 37 -1.51 -2.49 -1.57
C ARG A 37 -0.58 -3.04 -2.65
N GLY A 38 -0.98 -4.06 -3.42
CA GLY A 38 -0.21 -4.52 -4.58
C GLY A 38 1.27 -4.82 -4.29
N ARG A 39 2.16 -4.56 -5.27
CA ARG A 39 3.59 -4.93 -5.22
C ARG A 39 4.35 -4.34 -4.02
N ALA A 40 4.00 -3.17 -3.48
CA ALA A 40 4.57 -2.66 -2.23
C ALA A 40 4.29 -3.59 -1.05
N GLY A 41 3.11 -4.20 -0.97
CA GLY A 41 2.80 -5.17 0.08
C GLY A 41 3.78 -6.35 0.07
N HIS A 42 4.13 -6.84 -1.11
CA HIS A 42 5.11 -7.93 -1.28
C HIS A 42 6.55 -7.48 -1.03
N GLN A 43 6.95 -6.29 -1.51
CA GLN A 43 8.29 -5.75 -1.27
C GLN A 43 8.51 -5.40 0.21
N SER A 44 7.50 -4.84 0.88
CA SER A 44 7.53 -4.52 2.31
C SER A 44 7.54 -5.77 3.19
N ALA A 45 6.81 -6.83 2.78
CA ALA A 45 6.89 -8.13 3.44
C ALA A 45 8.27 -8.79 3.25
N ALA A 46 8.85 -8.71 2.06
CA ALA A 46 10.20 -9.19 1.80
C ALA A 46 11.27 -8.42 2.59
N ALA A 47 11.15 -7.09 2.68
CA ALA A 47 12.03 -6.25 3.48
C ALA A 47 11.93 -6.56 4.98
N SER A 48 10.74 -6.91 5.47
CA SER A 48 10.54 -7.35 6.85
C SER A 48 11.21 -8.70 7.13
N ASN A 49 11.15 -9.63 6.17
CA ASN A 49 11.85 -10.92 6.26
C ASN A 49 13.38 -10.76 6.19
N LEU A 50 13.88 -9.82 5.39
CA LEU A 50 15.33 -9.56 5.26
C LEU A 50 15.92 -8.87 6.50
N SER A 51 15.19 -7.90 7.07
CA SER A 51 15.60 -7.19 8.28
C SER A 51 15.30 -7.95 9.58
N GLY A 52 14.43 -8.97 9.52
CA GLY A 52 13.92 -9.67 10.69
C GLY A 52 13.08 -8.77 11.62
N LEU A 53 12.60 -7.64 11.11
CA LEU A 53 11.85 -6.63 11.86
C LEU A 53 10.63 -6.20 11.04
N SER A 54 9.44 -6.38 11.61
CA SER A 54 8.21 -5.94 10.94
C SER A 54 8.06 -4.42 10.96
N LEU A 55 7.27 -3.89 10.01
CA LEU A 55 6.94 -2.45 9.99
C LEU A 55 6.29 -2.00 11.30
N GLN A 56 5.38 -2.82 11.84
CA GLN A 56 4.66 -2.51 13.07
C GLN A 56 5.60 -2.46 14.28
N GLU A 57 6.53 -3.42 14.39
CA GLU A 57 7.54 -3.40 15.45
C GLU A 57 8.45 -2.17 15.33
N ALA A 58 8.84 -1.80 14.10
CA ALA A 58 9.66 -0.61 13.88
C ALA A 58 8.92 0.68 14.30
N GLN A 59 7.63 0.79 13.99
CA GLN A 59 6.77 1.89 14.44
C GLN A 59 6.66 1.95 15.96
N GLN A 60 6.51 0.81 16.63
CA GLN A 60 6.45 0.73 18.09
C GLN A 60 7.78 1.11 18.74
N ILE A 61 8.90 0.64 18.21
CA ILE A 61 10.25 0.96 18.73
C ILE A 61 10.51 2.47 18.65
N LEU A 62 10.16 3.14 17.54
CA LEU A 62 10.33 4.59 17.39
C LEU A 62 9.14 5.41 17.91
N ASN A 63 8.11 4.77 18.45
CA ASN A 63 6.88 5.43 18.89
C ASN A 63 6.29 6.40 17.83
N VAL A 64 6.13 5.91 16.60
CA VAL A 64 5.57 6.67 15.48
C VAL A 64 4.31 5.99 14.95
N SER A 65 3.23 6.76 14.77
CA SER A 65 1.96 6.26 14.24
C SER A 65 1.77 6.57 12.75
N LYS A 66 2.44 7.63 12.27
CA LYS A 66 2.41 8.07 10.88
C LYS A 66 3.84 8.00 10.32
N LEU A 67 3.95 7.62 9.05
CA LEU A 67 5.23 7.60 8.33
C LEU A 67 5.60 9.03 7.90
N SER A 68 5.92 9.89 8.87
CA SER A 68 6.50 11.21 8.62
C SER A 68 8.03 11.11 8.78
N PRO A 69 8.82 11.49 7.76
CA PRO A 69 10.28 11.53 7.86
C PRO A 69 10.77 12.37 9.06
N GLU A 70 10.08 13.47 9.35
CA GLU A 70 10.42 14.39 10.44
C GLU A 70 10.18 13.75 11.81
N GLU A 71 9.04 13.09 12.01
CA GLU A 71 8.72 12.39 13.26
C GLU A 71 9.66 11.21 13.49
N ILE A 72 9.96 10.44 12.44
CA ILE A 72 10.92 9.31 12.51
C ILE A 72 12.30 9.81 12.93
N GLN A 73 12.81 10.87 12.30
CA GLN A 73 14.14 11.39 12.59
C GLN A 73 14.21 11.97 14.02
N LYS A 74 13.20 12.73 14.43
CA LYS A 74 13.14 13.33 15.78
C LYS A 74 13.14 12.25 16.87
N ASN A 75 12.28 11.24 16.74
CA ASN A 75 12.17 10.18 17.74
C ASN A 75 13.41 9.28 17.73
N TYR A 76 13.98 9.00 16.56
CA TYR A 76 15.25 8.31 16.43
C TYR A 76 16.36 9.03 17.20
N GLU A 77 16.57 10.32 16.97
CA GLU A 77 17.63 11.10 17.64
C GLU A 77 17.48 11.07 19.15
N HIS A 78 16.24 11.25 19.63
CA HIS A 78 15.95 11.19 21.06
C HIS A 78 16.28 9.81 21.64
N LEU A 79 15.71 8.74 21.07
CA LEU A 79 15.89 7.37 21.55
C LEU A 79 17.34 6.90 21.42
N PHE A 80 18.03 7.28 20.37
CA PHE A 80 19.44 6.96 20.16
C PHE A 80 20.32 7.63 21.21
N LYS A 81 20.07 8.90 21.51
CA LYS A 81 20.84 9.67 22.51
C LYS A 81 20.63 9.14 23.93
N VAL A 82 19.39 8.82 24.33
CA VAL A 82 19.13 8.33 25.69
C VAL A 82 19.59 6.89 25.91
N ASN A 83 19.81 6.12 24.83
CA ASN A 83 20.33 4.75 24.89
C ASN A 83 21.83 4.66 24.56
N ASP A 84 22.55 5.79 24.53
CA ASP A 84 23.98 5.77 24.30
C ASP A 84 24.71 5.04 25.46
N LYS A 85 25.76 4.29 25.12
CA LYS A 85 26.55 3.53 26.12
C LYS A 85 27.15 4.44 27.19
N SER A 86 27.52 5.68 26.82
CA SER A 86 28.13 6.65 27.73
C SER A 86 27.20 7.12 28.85
N VAL A 87 25.88 7.04 28.64
CA VAL A 87 24.86 7.44 29.62
C VAL A 87 24.20 6.25 30.32
N GLY A 88 24.80 5.06 30.23
CA GLY A 88 24.26 3.83 30.83
C GLY A 88 23.23 3.10 29.96
N GLY A 89 23.09 3.47 28.69
CA GLY A 89 22.31 2.73 27.71
C GLY A 89 22.97 1.42 27.27
N SER A 90 22.23 0.59 26.54
CA SER A 90 22.75 -0.69 26.03
C SER A 90 22.93 -0.68 24.52
N PHE A 91 24.00 -1.33 24.06
CA PHE A 91 24.25 -1.53 22.63
C PHE A 91 23.07 -2.20 21.93
N TYR A 92 22.41 -3.13 22.62
CA TYR A 92 21.28 -3.87 22.08
C TYR A 92 20.08 -2.96 21.79
N LEU A 93 19.71 -2.11 22.75
CA LEU A 93 18.61 -1.15 22.56
C LEU A 93 18.94 -0.12 21.49
N GLN A 94 20.16 0.42 21.50
CA GLN A 94 20.61 1.33 20.45
C GLN A 94 20.57 0.67 19.07
N SER A 95 21.01 -0.60 18.96
CA SER A 95 20.93 -1.37 17.72
C SER A 95 19.49 -1.58 17.26
N LYS A 96 18.54 -1.83 18.18
CA LYS A 96 17.11 -1.95 17.85
C LYS A 96 16.53 -0.64 17.33
N VAL A 97 16.91 0.49 17.92
CA VAL A 97 16.50 1.83 17.45
C VAL A 97 17.02 2.10 16.04
N VAL A 98 18.28 1.74 15.75
CA VAL A 98 18.87 1.87 14.40
C VAL A 98 18.12 0.99 13.40
N ARG A 99 17.90 -0.29 13.71
CA ARG A 99 17.15 -1.20 12.82
C ARG A 99 15.72 -0.75 12.56
N ALA A 100 15.05 -0.20 13.57
CA ALA A 100 13.71 0.34 13.41
C ALA A 100 13.68 1.53 12.45
N LYS A 101 14.66 2.44 12.56
CA LYS A 101 14.81 3.55 11.61
C LYS A 101 15.03 3.04 10.18
N GLU A 102 16.00 2.15 9.96
CA GLU A 102 16.30 1.58 8.64
C GLU A 102 15.05 0.96 7.99
N ARG A 103 14.25 0.22 8.78
CA ARG A 103 13.02 -0.41 8.28
C ARG A 103 11.96 0.62 7.87
N LEU A 104 11.82 1.73 8.59
CA LEU A 104 10.84 2.78 8.28
C LEU A 104 11.28 3.64 7.09
N GLU A 105 12.58 3.93 6.97
CA GLU A 105 13.15 4.61 5.80
C GLU A 105 12.96 3.79 4.52
N GLU A 106 13.15 2.47 4.59
CA GLU A 106 12.90 1.59 3.46
C GLU A 106 11.41 1.60 3.04
N GLU A 107 10.49 1.64 4.01
CA GLU A 107 9.05 1.75 3.72
C GLU A 107 8.72 3.05 2.98
N LEU A 108 9.30 4.18 3.42
CA LEU A 108 9.15 5.47 2.75
C LEU A 108 9.68 5.43 1.31
N ARG A 109 10.82 4.76 1.10
CA ARG A 109 11.41 4.61 -0.22
C ARG A 109 10.53 3.77 -1.17
N ILE A 110 9.98 2.67 -0.67
CA ILE A 110 9.03 1.83 -1.41
C ILE A 110 7.80 2.65 -1.81
N GLN A 111 7.22 3.42 -0.88
CA GLN A 111 6.06 4.28 -1.15
C GLN A 111 6.35 5.35 -2.22
N ALA A 112 7.50 6.01 -2.13
CA ALA A 112 7.92 7.01 -3.12
C ALA A 112 8.14 6.40 -4.52
N GLN A 113 8.68 5.17 -4.61
CA GLN A 113 8.84 4.48 -5.89
C GLN A 113 7.50 4.11 -6.53
N GLU A 114 6.53 3.67 -5.74
CA GLU A 114 5.19 3.38 -6.26
C GLU A 114 4.48 4.63 -6.78
N GLU A 115 4.62 5.77 -6.08
CA GLU A 115 4.04 7.03 -6.54
C GLU A 115 4.60 7.42 -7.91
N ASN A 116 5.92 7.37 -8.09
CA ASN A 116 6.59 7.67 -9.35
C ASN A 116 6.16 6.72 -10.48
N VAL A 117 6.06 5.42 -10.21
CA VAL A 117 5.58 4.43 -11.20
C VAL A 117 4.11 4.64 -11.53
N SER A 118 3.28 5.01 -10.56
CA SER A 118 1.87 5.33 -10.79
C SER A 118 1.70 6.59 -11.63
N TYR A 119 2.54 7.59 -11.43
CA TYR A 119 2.57 8.82 -12.20
C TYR A 119 3.00 8.57 -13.64
N ASP A 120 4.07 7.81 -13.85
CA ASP A 120 4.56 7.46 -15.18
C ASP A 120 3.54 6.61 -15.96
N ARG A 121 2.91 5.65 -15.28
CA ARG A 121 1.80 4.87 -15.85
C ARG A 121 0.62 5.77 -16.24
N LYS A 122 0.24 6.75 -15.42
CA LYS A 122 -0.83 7.70 -15.76
C LYS A 122 -0.48 8.56 -16.98
N ARG A 123 0.77 8.99 -17.14
CA ARG A 123 1.22 9.69 -18.36
C ARG A 123 1.14 8.81 -19.59
N HIS A 124 1.53 7.54 -19.49
CA HIS A 124 1.49 6.60 -20.61
C HIS A 124 0.05 6.19 -20.98
N LEU A 125 -0.88 6.16 -20.02
CA LEU A 125 -2.29 5.83 -20.27
C LEU A 125 -3.13 7.00 -20.83
N GLU A 126 -2.57 8.20 -20.99
CA GLU A 126 -3.19 9.33 -21.71
C GLU A 126 -2.49 9.60 -23.07
N PRO A 127 -2.52 8.68 -24.05
CA PRO A 127 -2.23 9.06 -25.43
C PRO A 127 -3.46 9.75 -26.04
N VAL A 128 -3.31 11.02 -26.41
CA VAL A 128 -4.00 11.63 -27.57
C VAL A 128 -5.51 11.93 -27.43
N LYS A 129 -6.03 12.33 -26.26
CA LYS A 129 -7.35 13.02 -26.23
C LYS A 129 -7.32 14.37 -26.95
N ILE A 130 -6.16 15.01 -27.00
CA ILE A 130 -6.00 16.34 -27.60
C ILE A 130 -5.96 16.26 -29.14
N LEU A 131 -5.28 15.28 -29.76
CA LEU A 131 -5.27 15.20 -31.24
C LEU A 131 -6.55 14.56 -31.82
N THR A 132 -7.31 13.79 -31.03
CA THR A 132 -8.61 13.25 -31.49
C THR A 132 -9.70 14.33 -31.53
N SER A 133 -9.69 15.31 -30.62
CA SER A 133 -10.65 16.42 -30.69
C SER A 133 -10.42 17.35 -31.90
N TRP A 134 -9.15 17.61 -32.26
CA TRP A 134 -8.83 18.41 -33.44
C TRP A 134 -9.19 17.72 -34.77
N ASN A 135 -9.12 16.39 -34.84
CA ASN A 135 -9.40 15.66 -36.09
C ASN A 135 -10.91 15.47 -36.34
N VAL A 136 -11.71 15.36 -35.28
CA VAL A 136 -13.19 15.26 -35.39
C VAL A 136 -13.80 16.58 -35.89
N GLN A 137 -13.22 17.72 -35.51
CA GLN A 137 -13.76 19.03 -35.90
C GLN A 137 -13.45 19.42 -37.36
N GLN A 138 -12.42 18.81 -37.97
CA GLN A 138 -12.11 18.98 -39.40
C GLN A 138 -13.03 18.16 -40.32
N GLN A 139 -13.57 17.03 -39.85
CA GLN A 139 -14.42 16.14 -40.67
C GLN A 139 -15.88 16.60 -40.75
N THR A 140 -16.41 17.30 -39.74
CA THR A 140 -17.80 17.79 -39.77
C THR A 140 -18.00 19.00 -40.69
N ASN A 141 -16.92 19.69 -41.09
CA ASN A 141 -17.01 20.91 -41.91
C ASN A 141 -16.97 20.65 -43.42
N ASN A 142 -16.77 19.41 -43.86
CA ASN A 142 -16.56 19.07 -45.27
C ASN A 142 -17.76 18.38 -45.96
N ASN A 143 -18.87 18.19 -45.25
CA ASN A 143 -20.06 17.50 -45.77
C ASN A 143 -21.28 18.42 -45.86
N ASN A 144 -21.12 19.64 -46.37
CA ASN A 144 -22.29 20.44 -46.72
C ASN A 144 -22.24 21.02 -48.13
N THR A 145 -23.26 20.62 -48.88
CA THR A 145 -23.88 21.22 -50.07
C THR A 145 -23.18 21.11 -51.42
N TYR A 146 -23.75 20.29 -52.31
CA TYR A 146 -24.39 20.77 -53.56
C TYR A 146 -25.38 19.73 -54.09
N THR A 147 -26.68 19.94 -53.85
CA THR A 147 -27.77 19.27 -54.58
C THR A 147 -28.53 20.33 -55.37
N GLY A 148 -28.21 20.49 -56.65
CA GLY A 148 -28.93 21.37 -57.58
C GLY A 148 -30.19 20.70 -58.17
N PRO A 149 -31.22 21.44 -58.61
CA PRO A 149 -32.56 20.91 -58.82
C PRO A 149 -32.89 20.44 -60.26
N TRP A 150 -31.92 20.06 -61.11
CA TRP A 150 -32.23 19.70 -62.50
C TRP A 150 -31.51 18.46 -63.00
N GLY A 151 -32.30 17.42 -63.28
CA GLY A 151 -32.02 16.32 -64.22
C GLY A 151 -33.12 15.24 -64.14
N PRO A 152 -33.46 14.49 -65.21
CA PRO A 152 -33.20 14.64 -66.64
C PRO A 152 -34.50 14.82 -67.49
N GLY A 153 -34.39 15.42 -68.68
CA GLY A 153 -35.48 15.53 -69.67
C GLY A 153 -35.11 14.85 -70.99
N LEU A 154 -36.01 14.01 -71.48
CA LEU A 154 -35.95 13.17 -72.69
C LEU A 154 -35.99 13.96 -74.01
N SER A 155 -35.57 13.25 -75.08
CA SER A 155 -35.55 13.52 -76.53
C SER A 155 -34.51 14.51 -77.07
#